data_AF-A0AAN9A595-F1
#
_entry.id   AF-A0AAN9A595-F1
#
_cell.length_a   1.000
_cell.length_b   1.000
_cell.length_c   1.000
_cell.angle_alpha   90.00
_cell.angle_beta   90.00
_cell.angle_gamma   90.00
#
_symmetry.space_group_name_H-M   'P 1'
#
loop_
_entity.id
_entity.type
_entity.pdbx_description
1 polymer ?
#
loop_
_entity_poly.entity_id
_entity_poly.type
_entity_poly.pdbx_seq_one_letter_code
_entity_poly.pdbx_strand_id
1 'polypeptide(L)'
;MWRTSMIGTLLFIIVVVNAVPARERSLKPCPAGFEAVVIGGKQDCICADYHVYWPGTGLCYPEFTRGPCGQGQQLVANETGHAECRCPGFWARWEDGACYQEYTRGPCKVGELFMGRTPAGAGFCSCSPDMIMHYFRSDGKCYPLYEQGPCPKGHLLKFDYSTLEPVCECRDGYMIEEDGACYELNTAGPCDQTHCDEGINCYLRNLDTLKTECKCLPGNVTTANGHCFEPYSRGPCPLGEWLVFSQPGVAVCETKAQCSRFDNWFYWTPDQRCYRQYSRGPCQSGQLFYLDPNTGEPGCHCRKDWTPYYWTKDGSCYEQHSVGPCPVGMYFSFNKTSMNTECNCFTSHVLHEESDTCYERMTLGPCPEGQLVVEDPNTHRSICDCHAGMTTHYWSEDRKCYQHFLQGPCSEGKTFRLDQAAGIPACITWGK
;
A
#
# COMPACT_ATOMS: atom_id res chain seq x y z
N MET A 1 17.05 83.54 -60.81
CA MET A 1 15.67 83.56 -61.34
C MET A 1 15.37 82.14 -61.78
N TRP A 2 14.54 81.27 -61.19
CA TRP A 2 13.39 81.28 -60.25
C TRP A 2 13.66 80.11 -59.25
N ARG A 3 13.63 80.24 -57.91
CA ARG A 3 12.47 80.15 -56.97
C ARG A 3 11.36 79.21 -57.51
N THR A 4 10.91 78.12 -56.89
CA THR A 4 10.47 77.93 -55.51
C THR A 4 9.98 76.48 -55.33
N SER A 5 10.23 75.94 -54.14
CA SER A 5 9.31 75.18 -53.27
C SER A 5 8.36 74.15 -53.87
N MET A 6 8.59 72.87 -53.53
CA MET A 6 7.53 71.86 -53.49
C MET A 6 7.62 71.11 -52.15
N ILE A 7 6.55 71.23 -51.37
CA ILE A 7 6.32 70.61 -50.07
C ILE A 7 6.05 69.11 -50.31
N GLY A 8 6.87 68.24 -49.72
CA GLY A 8 6.76 66.78 -49.80
C GLY A 8 6.62 66.17 -48.42
N THR A 9 5.47 65.54 -48.21
CA THR A 9 4.89 64.92 -47.02
C THR A 9 5.85 64.03 -46.20
N LEU A 10 5.86 64.22 -44.87
CA LEU A 10 6.54 63.35 -43.90
C LEU A 10 5.99 61.91 -43.94
N LEU A 11 6.87 60.93 -44.17
CA LEU A 11 6.67 59.55 -43.72
C LEU A 11 7.64 59.27 -42.56
N PHE A 12 7.07 59.00 -41.38
CA PHE A 12 7.81 58.51 -40.21
C PHE A 12 8.24 57.06 -40.46
N ILE A 13 9.55 56.83 -40.59
CA ILE A 13 10.14 55.50 -40.54
C ILE A 13 10.34 55.14 -39.07
N ILE A 14 9.46 54.28 -38.53
CA ILE A 14 9.65 53.67 -37.22
C ILE A 14 10.70 52.57 -37.38
N VAL A 15 11.92 52.83 -36.92
CA VAL A 15 12.95 51.80 -36.76
C VAL A 15 12.63 51.04 -35.48
N VAL A 16 11.98 49.87 -35.61
CA VAL A 16 11.83 48.93 -34.50
C VAL A 16 13.18 48.25 -34.28
N VAL A 17 13.88 48.66 -33.22
CA VAL A 17 15.07 47.97 -32.76
C VAL A 17 14.60 46.68 -32.08
N ASN A 18 14.79 45.53 -32.74
CA ASN A 18 14.54 44.23 -32.12
C ASN A 18 15.55 44.02 -30.98
N ALA A 19 15.11 44.23 -29.74
CA ALA A 19 15.83 43.75 -28.57
C ALA A 19 15.71 42.23 -28.52
N VAL A 20 16.83 41.52 -28.73
CA VAL A 20 16.91 40.07 -28.56
C VAL A 20 16.71 39.77 -27.07
N PRO A 21 15.72 38.96 -26.65
CA PRO A 21 15.56 38.61 -25.25
C PRO A 21 16.74 37.76 -24.80
N ALA A 22 17.35 38.14 -23.67
CA ALA A 22 18.42 37.38 -23.04
C ALA A 22 17.90 35.98 -22.68
N ARG A 23 18.52 34.95 -23.26
CA ARG A 23 18.21 33.54 -23.05
C ARG A 23 18.51 33.18 -21.59
N GLU A 24 17.48 33.09 -20.76
CA GLU A 24 17.57 32.64 -19.38
C GLU A 24 18.05 31.18 -19.38
N ARG A 25 19.32 30.96 -19.03
CA ARG A 25 19.92 29.62 -18.96
C ARG A 25 19.36 28.93 -17.71
N SER A 26 18.49 27.95 -17.91
CA SER A 26 18.10 27.01 -16.85
C SER A 26 19.36 26.41 -16.21
N LEU A 27 19.58 26.70 -14.93
CA LEU A 27 20.75 26.26 -14.19
C LEU A 27 20.64 24.74 -13.97
N LYS A 28 21.77 24.03 -14.10
CA LYS A 28 21.77 22.57 -13.97
C LYS A 28 21.38 22.17 -12.54
N PRO A 29 20.48 21.19 -12.34
CA PRO A 29 20.17 20.67 -11.02
C PRO A 29 21.40 20.03 -10.39
N CYS A 30 21.56 20.20 -9.08
CA CYS A 30 22.67 19.62 -8.33
C CYS A 30 22.54 18.09 -8.26
N PRO A 31 23.67 17.35 -8.16
CA PRO A 31 23.65 15.90 -7.97
C PRO A 31 22.93 15.49 -6.67
N ALA A 32 22.55 14.21 -6.56
CA ALA A 32 21.87 13.70 -5.37
C ALA A 32 22.69 13.93 -4.08
N GLY A 33 22.01 14.40 -3.03
CA GLY A 33 22.61 14.76 -1.74
C GLY A 33 23.21 16.17 -1.69
N PHE A 34 23.21 16.92 -2.80
CA PHE A 34 23.65 18.31 -2.83
C PHE A 34 22.46 19.27 -2.90
N GLU A 35 22.65 20.46 -2.32
CA GLU A 35 21.77 21.61 -2.45
C GLU A 35 22.43 22.74 -3.26
N ALA A 36 21.61 23.50 -3.97
CA ALA A 36 22.08 24.59 -4.81
C ALA A 36 22.25 25.87 -3.97
N VAL A 37 23.44 26.46 -4.02
CA VAL A 37 23.75 27.75 -3.39
C VAL A 37 24.28 28.75 -4.42
N VAL A 38 24.01 30.03 -4.23
CA VAL A 38 24.46 31.09 -5.14
C VAL A 38 25.61 31.86 -4.49
N ILE A 39 26.83 31.64 -4.96
CA ILE A 39 28.04 32.31 -4.46
C ILE A 39 28.56 33.23 -5.56
N GLY A 40 28.55 34.55 -5.32
CA GLY A 40 29.05 35.54 -6.28
C GLY A 40 28.28 35.61 -7.61
N GLY A 41 26.98 35.27 -7.61
CA GLY A 41 26.14 35.28 -8.81
C GLY A 41 26.27 34.04 -9.71
N LYS A 42 27.01 33.01 -9.27
CA LYS A 42 27.10 31.70 -9.92
C LYS A 42 26.49 30.64 -9.01
N GLN A 43 25.69 29.73 -9.58
CA GLN A 43 25.20 28.57 -8.84
C GLN A 43 26.34 27.58 -8.62
N ASP A 44 26.50 27.18 -7.36
CA ASP A 44 27.37 26.10 -6.91
C ASP A 44 26.53 25.04 -6.17
N CYS A 45 27.08 23.85 -6.00
CA CYS A 45 26.41 22.74 -5.33
C CYS A 45 27.22 22.32 -4.12
N ILE A 46 26.65 22.44 -2.92
CA ILE A 46 27.25 21.99 -1.66
C ILE A 46 26.45 20.82 -1.09
N CYS A 47 27.04 20.00 -0.22
CA CYS A 47 26.26 18.95 0.43
C CYS A 47 25.10 19.57 1.21
N ALA A 48 23.91 18.97 1.09
CA ALA A 48 22.76 19.37 1.88
C ALA A 48 23.02 19.15 3.38
N ASP A 49 22.25 19.82 4.23
CA ASP A 49 22.36 19.66 5.69
C ASP A 49 22.34 18.18 6.11
N TYR A 50 23.20 17.83 7.09
CA TYR A 50 23.40 16.47 7.61
C TYR A 50 23.87 15.44 6.57
N HIS A 51 24.38 15.88 5.42
CA HIS A 51 25.04 15.02 4.44
C HIS A 51 26.55 15.24 4.45
N VAL A 52 27.26 14.13 4.27
CA VAL A 52 28.72 14.13 4.18
C VAL A 52 29.18 13.66 2.81
N TYR A 53 30.21 14.31 2.27
CA TYR A 53 30.74 14.03 0.94
C TYR A 53 31.56 12.74 0.91
N TRP A 54 31.22 11.81 0.01
CA TRP A 54 31.96 10.58 -0.22
C TRP A 54 32.84 10.67 -1.49
N PRO A 55 34.19 10.72 -1.35
CA PRO A 55 35.09 10.93 -2.49
C PRO A 55 35.02 9.84 -3.57
N GLY A 56 34.69 8.60 -3.19
CA GLY A 56 34.68 7.47 -4.13
C GLY A 56 33.58 7.52 -5.17
N THR A 57 32.46 8.18 -4.87
CA THR A 57 31.31 8.33 -5.80
C THR A 57 31.11 9.77 -6.24
N GLY A 58 31.71 10.73 -5.53
CA GLY A 58 31.52 12.16 -5.77
C GLY A 58 30.13 12.66 -5.34
N LEU A 59 29.44 11.92 -4.48
CA LEU A 59 28.09 12.23 -3.99
C LEU A 59 28.09 12.51 -2.48
N CYS A 60 27.08 13.24 -2.01
CA CYS A 60 26.83 13.42 -0.57
C CYS A 60 25.76 12.43 -0.10
N TYR A 61 25.92 11.90 1.10
CA TYR A 61 24.99 10.93 1.69
C TYR A 61 24.63 11.33 3.13
N PRO A 62 23.44 10.98 3.63
CA PRO A 62 23.05 11.30 4.99
C PRO A 62 23.99 10.62 6.02
N GLU A 63 24.45 11.38 7.00
CA GLU A 63 25.26 10.87 8.11
C GLU A 63 24.48 9.82 8.94
N PHE A 64 25.22 8.91 9.58
CA PHE A 64 24.70 7.78 10.37
C PHE A 64 23.81 6.78 9.63
N THR A 65 23.75 6.86 8.29
CA THR A 65 23.13 5.83 7.45
C THR A 65 24.18 4.87 6.91
N ARG A 66 23.74 3.75 6.33
CA ARG A 66 24.66 2.82 5.67
C ARG A 66 25.40 3.46 4.49
N GLY A 67 24.72 4.31 3.71
CA GLY A 67 25.30 4.92 2.51
C GLY A 67 26.03 3.90 1.61
N PRO A 68 27.22 4.23 1.07
CA PRO A 68 28.06 3.32 0.29
C PRO A 68 28.84 2.30 1.15
N CYS A 69 28.65 2.24 2.47
CA CYS A 69 29.41 1.38 3.36
C CYS A 69 28.98 -0.09 3.32
N GLY A 70 29.87 -0.96 3.84
CA GLY A 70 29.65 -2.40 3.97
C GLY A 70 28.54 -2.76 4.96
N GLN A 71 28.25 -4.05 5.10
CA GLN A 71 27.21 -4.54 6.02
C GLN A 71 27.46 -4.11 7.46
N GLY A 72 26.41 -3.57 8.11
CA GLY A 72 26.45 -3.13 9.51
C GLY A 72 27.27 -1.86 9.76
N GLN A 73 27.93 -1.29 8.74
CA GLN A 73 28.68 -0.05 8.85
C GLN A 73 27.75 1.16 8.66
N GLN A 74 28.16 2.28 9.24
CA GLN A 74 27.53 3.58 9.08
C GLN A 74 28.54 4.62 8.56
N LEU A 75 27.99 5.62 7.88
CA LEU A 75 28.71 6.77 7.38
C LEU A 75 28.87 7.81 8.49
N VAL A 76 30.09 8.31 8.69
CA VAL A 76 30.35 9.43 9.60
C VAL A 76 31.31 10.42 8.95
N ALA A 77 31.25 11.69 9.36
CA ALA A 77 32.25 12.68 8.96
C ALA A 77 33.57 12.46 9.72
N ASN A 78 34.68 12.42 8.97
CA ASN A 78 36.02 12.42 9.53
C ASN A 78 36.47 13.85 9.90
N GLU A 79 37.69 14.00 10.44
CA GLU A 79 38.25 15.30 10.84
C GLU A 79 38.38 16.32 9.70
N THR A 80 38.40 15.85 8.44
CA THR A 80 38.45 16.69 7.24
C THR A 80 37.06 17.05 6.67
N GLY A 81 35.98 16.55 7.29
CA GLY A 81 34.61 16.73 6.79
C GLY A 81 34.23 15.79 5.63
N HIS A 82 35.08 14.81 5.31
CA HIS A 82 34.78 13.76 4.34
C HIS A 82 34.17 12.54 5.00
N ALA A 83 33.40 11.79 4.23
CA ALA A 83 32.71 10.61 4.71
C ALA A 83 33.68 9.44 4.89
N GLU A 84 33.60 8.77 6.04
CA GLU A 84 34.29 7.52 6.33
C GLU A 84 33.31 6.46 6.86
N CYS A 85 33.62 5.18 6.63
CA CYS A 85 32.80 4.06 7.10
C CYS A 85 33.30 3.53 8.44
N ARG A 86 32.43 3.51 9.45
CA ARG A 86 32.74 2.98 10.79
C ARG A 86 31.64 2.05 11.28
N CYS A 87 31.96 1.23 12.28
CA CYS A 87 30.93 0.52 13.01
C CYS A 87 30.15 1.50 13.89
N PRO A 88 28.82 1.33 14.04
CA PRO A 88 28.04 2.05 15.04
C PRO A 88 28.54 1.82 16.47
N GLY A 89 28.10 2.64 17.41
CA GLY A 89 28.37 2.40 18.83
C GLY A 89 27.77 1.06 19.30
N PHE A 90 28.51 0.31 20.12
CA PHE A 90 28.19 -1.07 20.54
C PHE A 90 28.18 -2.10 19.39
N TRP A 91 28.92 -1.82 18.32
CA TRP A 91 29.18 -2.75 17.23
C TRP A 91 30.69 -2.85 17.01
N ALA A 92 31.16 -4.04 16.67
CA ALA A 92 32.57 -4.28 16.38
C ALA A 92 32.76 -4.92 15.00
N ARG A 93 33.95 -4.69 14.42
CA ARG A 93 34.29 -5.18 13.08
C ARG A 93 34.77 -6.63 13.13
N TRP A 94 34.25 -7.48 12.26
CA TRP A 94 34.72 -8.86 12.12
C TRP A 94 35.77 -9.01 11.01
N GLU A 95 36.37 -10.20 10.89
CA GLU A 95 37.43 -10.51 9.93
C GLU A 95 37.01 -10.31 8.47
N ASP A 96 35.71 -10.43 8.17
CA ASP A 96 35.12 -10.17 6.85
C ASP A 96 34.92 -8.66 6.54
N GLY A 97 35.25 -7.80 7.49
CA GLY A 97 35.10 -6.35 7.38
C GLY A 97 33.69 -5.84 7.69
N ALA A 98 32.69 -6.69 7.91
CA ALA A 98 31.37 -6.29 8.36
C ALA A 98 31.36 -5.92 9.85
N CYS A 99 30.37 -5.14 10.28
CA CYS A 99 30.16 -4.83 11.68
C CYS A 99 28.98 -5.64 12.23
N TYR A 100 29.13 -6.16 13.44
CA TYR A 100 28.09 -6.90 14.16
C TYR A 100 27.87 -6.27 15.54
N GLN A 101 26.64 -6.34 16.02
CA GLN A 101 26.24 -5.80 17.31
C GLN A 101 26.84 -6.64 18.45
N GLU A 102 27.41 -5.97 19.45
CA GLU A 102 27.90 -6.61 20.67
C GLU A 102 26.78 -7.28 21.46
N TYR A 103 27.10 -8.35 22.18
CA TYR A 103 26.16 -9.18 22.96
C TYR A 103 25.08 -9.90 22.14
N THR A 104 25.23 -9.94 20.81
CA THR A 104 24.41 -10.77 19.93
C THR A 104 25.19 -12.01 19.48
N ARG A 105 24.51 -12.96 18.83
CA ARG A 105 25.21 -14.13 18.25
C ARG A 105 26.18 -13.72 17.14
N GLY A 106 25.83 -12.75 16.30
CA GLY A 106 26.65 -12.30 15.18
C GLY A 106 27.20 -13.48 14.33
N PRO A 107 28.51 -13.46 13.98
CA PRO A 107 29.17 -14.55 13.27
C PRO A 107 29.60 -15.72 14.18
N CYS A 108 29.31 -15.67 15.48
CA CYS A 108 29.76 -16.66 16.46
C CYS A 108 28.95 -17.96 16.40
N LYS A 109 29.54 -19.01 16.99
CA LYS A 109 28.87 -20.31 17.15
C LYS A 109 27.77 -20.21 18.20
N VAL A 110 26.84 -21.17 18.16
CA VAL A 110 25.77 -21.24 19.17
C VAL A 110 26.39 -21.41 20.56
N GLY A 111 25.97 -20.55 21.50
CA GLY A 111 26.47 -20.51 22.87
C GLY A 111 27.62 -19.55 23.12
N GLU A 112 28.08 -18.82 22.10
CA GLU A 112 29.03 -17.71 22.22
C GLU A 112 28.37 -16.41 21.76
N LEU A 113 28.81 -15.29 22.33
CA LEU A 113 28.37 -13.95 21.94
C LEU A 113 29.52 -13.17 21.32
N PHE A 114 29.14 -12.29 20.39
CA PHE A 114 30.04 -11.36 19.74
C PHE A 114 30.36 -10.18 20.66
N MET A 115 31.64 -9.91 20.86
CA MET A 115 32.14 -8.92 21.81
C MET A 115 33.11 -7.96 21.12
N GLY A 116 33.05 -6.67 21.48
CA GLY A 116 34.01 -5.66 21.05
C GLY A 116 35.16 -5.52 22.04
N ARG A 117 36.40 -5.44 21.55
CA ARG A 117 37.58 -5.23 22.44
C ARG A 117 37.79 -3.75 22.79
N THR A 118 37.31 -2.82 21.96
CA THR A 118 37.35 -1.35 22.13
C THR A 118 36.35 -0.67 21.15
N PRO A 119 36.03 0.64 21.28
CA PRO A 119 35.19 1.37 20.32
C PRO A 119 35.70 1.43 18.88
N ALA A 120 36.96 1.05 18.64
CA ALA A 120 37.58 0.92 17.31
C ALA A 120 38.06 -0.52 17.02
N GLY A 121 37.72 -1.48 17.88
CA GLY A 121 38.35 -2.79 17.96
C GLY A 121 37.74 -3.86 17.08
N ALA A 122 38.58 -4.82 16.67
CA ALA A 122 38.14 -6.09 16.11
C ALA A 122 37.25 -6.82 17.13
N GLY A 123 36.14 -7.37 16.63
CA GLY A 123 35.25 -8.21 17.41
C GLY A 123 35.81 -9.61 17.60
N PHE A 124 35.39 -10.28 18.67
CA PHE A 124 35.76 -11.65 18.98
C PHE A 124 34.56 -12.39 19.57
N CYS A 125 34.56 -13.73 19.46
CA CYS A 125 33.54 -14.58 20.07
C CYS A 125 34.00 -14.99 21.47
N SER A 126 33.11 -14.88 22.44
CA SER A 126 33.40 -15.26 23.83
C SER A 126 32.17 -15.79 24.54
N CYS A 127 32.40 -16.72 25.45
CA CYS A 127 31.47 -17.05 26.51
C CYS A 127 32.25 -17.42 27.77
N SER A 128 31.92 -16.79 28.88
CA SER A 128 32.55 -17.08 30.17
C SER A 128 31.56 -16.85 31.32
N PRO A 129 31.75 -17.52 32.48
CA PRO A 129 30.92 -17.31 33.66
C PRO A 129 30.90 -15.85 34.16
N ASP A 130 31.92 -15.05 33.83
CA ASP A 130 31.99 -13.63 34.17
C ASP A 130 30.97 -12.79 33.40
N MET A 131 30.43 -13.31 32.29
CA MET A 131 29.32 -12.72 31.55
C MET A 131 27.99 -13.01 32.25
N ILE A 132 27.88 -12.63 33.52
CA ILE A 132 26.80 -13.02 34.44
C ILE A 132 25.39 -12.76 33.88
N MET A 133 25.22 -11.75 33.04
CA MET A 133 23.93 -11.42 32.44
C MET A 133 23.49 -12.36 31.34
N HIS A 134 24.44 -13.01 30.65
CA HIS A 134 24.19 -13.80 29.44
C HIS A 134 24.49 -15.29 29.65
N TYR A 135 25.32 -15.61 30.66
CA TYR A 135 25.80 -16.96 30.93
C TYR A 135 24.74 -17.80 31.64
N PHE A 136 24.23 -18.81 30.94
CA PHE A 136 23.25 -19.75 31.46
C PHE A 136 23.97 -20.95 32.07
N ARG A 137 23.98 -21.03 33.41
CA ARG A 137 24.81 -22.02 34.14
C ARG A 137 24.47 -23.48 33.86
N SER A 138 23.22 -23.78 33.53
CA SER A 138 22.73 -25.15 33.38
C SER A 138 23.30 -25.86 32.15
N ASP A 139 23.60 -25.11 31.08
CA ASP A 139 24.17 -25.65 29.83
C ASP A 139 25.53 -25.06 29.46
N GLY A 140 26.03 -24.10 30.26
CA GLY A 140 27.35 -23.50 30.11
C GLY A 140 27.50 -22.61 28.89
N LYS A 141 26.40 -22.06 28.38
CA LYS A 141 26.36 -21.25 27.15
C LYS A 141 25.93 -19.81 27.42
N CYS A 142 26.29 -18.92 26.50
CA CYS A 142 25.91 -17.53 26.54
C CYS A 142 24.84 -17.22 25.49
N TYR A 143 23.80 -16.50 25.88
CA TYR A 143 22.65 -16.18 25.03
C TYR A 143 22.34 -14.69 25.05
N PRO A 144 21.86 -14.11 23.93
CA PRO A 144 21.40 -12.72 23.91
C PRO A 144 20.22 -12.53 24.86
N LEU A 145 20.19 -11.39 25.54
CA LEU A 145 19.04 -10.99 26.34
C LEU A 145 17.88 -10.54 25.45
N TYR A 146 16.66 -10.69 25.96
CA TYR A 146 15.39 -10.37 25.31
C TYR A 146 15.08 -11.17 24.04
N GLU A 147 15.90 -12.19 23.76
CA GLU A 147 15.62 -13.23 22.78
C GLU A 147 15.16 -14.51 23.47
N GLN A 148 14.73 -15.52 22.70
CA GLN A 148 14.30 -16.79 23.28
C GLN A 148 15.45 -17.53 23.99
N GLY A 149 16.65 -17.55 23.40
CA GLY A 149 17.81 -18.21 23.99
C GLY A 149 17.54 -19.69 24.34
N PRO A 150 17.86 -20.14 25.57
CA PRO A 150 17.59 -21.50 26.04
C PRO A 150 16.15 -21.67 26.55
N CYS A 151 15.34 -20.61 26.56
CA CYS A 151 14.02 -20.63 27.15
C CYS A 151 13.00 -21.38 26.30
N PRO A 152 11.93 -21.91 26.93
CA PRO A 152 10.82 -22.51 26.20
C PRO A 152 10.17 -21.51 25.23
N LYS A 153 9.43 -22.04 24.25
CA LYS A 153 8.68 -21.19 23.30
C LYS A 153 7.74 -20.24 24.07
N GLY A 154 7.59 -19.01 23.56
CA GLY A 154 6.79 -17.95 24.19
C GLY A 154 7.50 -17.19 25.33
N HIS A 155 8.64 -17.70 25.80
CA HIS A 155 9.49 -17.01 26.76
C HIS A 155 10.59 -16.20 26.07
N LEU A 156 11.14 -15.25 26.81
CA LEU A 156 12.37 -14.53 26.52
C LEU A 156 13.32 -14.67 27.71
N LEU A 157 14.62 -14.57 27.45
CA LEU A 157 15.66 -14.57 28.47
C LEU A 157 15.86 -13.14 28.98
N LYS A 158 15.66 -12.92 30.27
CA LYS A 158 15.91 -11.63 30.96
C LYS A 158 16.94 -11.82 32.05
N PHE A 159 17.59 -10.73 32.45
CA PHE A 159 18.44 -10.75 33.63
C PHE A 159 17.65 -10.27 34.86
N ASP A 160 17.54 -11.11 35.88
CA ASP A 160 16.96 -10.72 37.16
C ASP A 160 18.04 -10.11 38.05
N TYR A 161 17.94 -8.80 38.27
CA TYR A 161 18.88 -8.04 39.10
C TYR A 161 18.81 -8.40 40.59
N SER A 162 17.77 -9.11 41.03
CA SER A 162 17.59 -9.52 42.43
C SER A 162 18.39 -10.78 42.74
N THR A 163 18.35 -11.76 41.82
CA THR A 163 19.07 -13.03 41.94
C THR A 163 20.45 -13.00 41.27
N LEU A 164 20.70 -12.00 40.42
CA LEU A 164 21.88 -11.88 39.56
C LEU A 164 22.04 -13.07 38.61
N GLU A 165 20.92 -13.59 38.12
CA GLU A 165 20.88 -14.73 37.20
C GLU A 165 19.95 -14.45 35.99
N PRO A 166 20.27 -15.02 34.82
CA PRO A 166 19.37 -14.99 33.67
C PRO A 166 18.18 -15.94 33.89
N VAL A 167 16.96 -15.41 33.74
CA VAL A 167 15.69 -16.10 33.97
C VAL A 167 14.82 -16.07 32.72
N CYS A 168 14.00 -17.09 32.54
CA CYS A 168 13.01 -17.14 31.47
C CYS A 168 11.71 -16.50 31.95
N GLU A 169 11.20 -15.51 31.20
CA GLU A 169 9.93 -14.85 31.47
C GLU A 169 9.07 -14.86 30.22
N CYS A 170 7.74 -14.85 30.35
CA CYS A 170 6.86 -14.70 29.19
C CYS A 170 7.17 -13.41 28.44
N ARG A 171 7.08 -13.49 27.10
CA ARG A 171 7.10 -12.31 26.24
C ARG A 171 5.88 -11.43 26.51
N ASP A 172 6.01 -10.14 26.23
CA ASP A 172 4.87 -9.21 26.25
C ASP A 172 3.71 -9.75 25.39
N GLY A 173 2.50 -9.70 25.96
CA GLY A 173 1.30 -10.27 25.33
C GLY A 173 1.13 -11.78 25.52
N TYR A 174 2.02 -12.45 26.26
CA TYR A 174 1.87 -13.86 26.66
C TYR A 174 1.57 -13.95 28.16
N MET A 175 0.90 -15.02 28.58
CA MET A 175 0.61 -15.31 29.98
C MET A 175 1.05 -16.72 30.36
N ILE A 176 1.69 -16.85 31.51
CA ILE A 176 2.13 -18.13 32.07
C ILE A 176 0.95 -18.88 32.68
N GLU A 177 0.88 -20.19 32.44
CA GLU A 177 -0.10 -21.10 33.04
C GLU A 177 0.55 -22.01 34.08
N GLU A 178 -0.26 -22.81 34.79
CA GLU A 178 0.21 -23.72 35.86
C GLU A 178 1.24 -24.77 35.37
N ASP A 179 1.25 -25.07 34.07
CA ASP A 179 2.21 -25.96 33.43
C ASP A 179 3.59 -25.30 33.19
N GLY A 180 3.72 -24.00 33.48
CA GLY A 180 4.93 -23.22 33.22
C GLY A 180 5.11 -22.82 31.75
N ALA A 181 4.13 -23.06 30.88
CA ALA A 181 4.15 -22.62 29.49
C ALA A 181 3.56 -21.21 29.36
N CYS A 182 4.09 -20.43 28.40
CA CYS A 182 3.58 -19.11 28.07
C CYS A 182 2.71 -19.19 26.81
N TYR A 183 1.46 -18.75 26.91
CA TYR A 183 0.51 -18.73 25.81
C TYR A 183 0.18 -17.29 25.38
N GLU A 184 0.12 -17.06 24.08
CA GLU A 184 -0.20 -15.75 23.51
C GLU A 184 -1.67 -15.38 23.74
N LEU A 185 -1.90 -14.20 24.31
CA LEU A 185 -3.24 -13.68 24.54
C LEU A 185 -3.93 -13.33 23.20
N ASN A 186 -5.26 -13.41 23.19
CA ASN A 186 -6.11 -13.21 22.00
C ASN A 186 -5.92 -14.27 20.89
N THR A 187 -5.15 -15.32 21.15
CA THR A 187 -5.04 -16.48 20.26
C THR A 187 -5.82 -17.64 20.86
N ALA A 188 -5.85 -18.79 20.18
CA ALA A 188 -6.48 -19.96 20.74
C ALA A 188 -5.74 -20.51 21.99
N GLY A 189 -4.44 -20.23 22.15
CA GLY A 189 -3.67 -20.57 23.36
C GLY A 189 -3.83 -22.04 23.81
N PRO A 190 -4.04 -22.30 25.12
CA PRO A 190 -4.30 -23.63 25.67
C PRO A 190 -5.79 -24.03 25.60
N CYS A 191 -6.67 -23.21 25.00
CA CYS A 191 -8.09 -23.53 24.91
C CYS A 191 -8.30 -24.79 24.08
N ASP A 192 -9.19 -25.67 24.55
CA ASP A 192 -9.53 -26.91 23.84
C ASP A 192 -10.12 -26.60 22.46
N GLN A 193 -9.34 -26.90 21.42
CA GLN A 193 -9.73 -26.74 20.02
C GLN A 193 -10.37 -28.00 19.43
N THR A 194 -10.53 -29.09 20.20
CA THR A 194 -10.95 -30.38 19.64
C THR A 194 -12.43 -30.45 19.23
N HIS A 195 -13.18 -29.36 19.41
CA HIS A 195 -14.53 -29.17 18.86
C HIS A 195 -14.59 -28.04 17.79
N CYS A 196 -13.46 -27.64 17.22
CA CYS A 196 -13.33 -26.44 16.37
C CYS A 196 -13.41 -26.71 14.87
N ASP A 197 -14.55 -27.19 14.37
CA ASP A 197 -14.78 -27.16 12.92
C ASP A 197 -15.22 -25.76 12.43
N GLU A 198 -15.78 -24.89 13.27
CA GLU A 198 -16.25 -23.57 12.77
C GLU A 198 -16.21 -22.36 13.76
N GLY A 199 -15.64 -22.45 14.97
CA GLY A 199 -15.71 -21.32 15.94
C GLY A 199 -14.50 -21.15 16.88
N ILE A 200 -13.92 -19.95 16.92
CA ILE A 200 -12.63 -19.63 17.58
C ILE A 200 -12.86 -19.08 18.99
N ASN A 201 -12.57 -19.88 20.01
CA ASN A 201 -12.42 -19.38 21.39
C ASN A 201 -11.02 -18.76 21.56
N CYS A 202 -10.95 -17.56 22.13
CA CYS A 202 -9.68 -16.89 22.40
C CYS A 202 -9.32 -17.02 23.87
N TYR A 203 -8.05 -17.32 24.12
CA TYR A 203 -7.40 -17.26 25.41
C TYR A 203 -7.19 -15.79 25.78
N LEU A 204 -8.00 -15.32 26.73
CA LEU A 204 -8.09 -13.91 27.11
C LEU A 204 -7.76 -13.76 28.58
N ARG A 205 -7.25 -12.57 28.94
CA ARG A 205 -7.12 -12.17 30.34
C ARG A 205 -8.37 -11.40 30.75
N ASN A 206 -9.10 -11.95 31.70
CA ASN A 206 -10.21 -11.26 32.34
C ASN A 206 -9.68 -10.05 33.12
N LEU A 207 -10.18 -8.85 32.81
CA LEU A 207 -9.69 -7.62 33.44
C LEU A 207 -10.20 -7.44 34.88
N ASP A 208 -11.34 -8.03 35.24
CA ASP A 208 -11.94 -7.92 36.56
C ASP A 208 -11.28 -8.87 37.58
N THR A 209 -10.98 -10.10 37.13
CA THR A 209 -10.39 -11.15 37.98
C THR A 209 -8.88 -11.29 37.80
N LEU A 210 -8.31 -10.65 36.77
CA LEU A 210 -6.91 -10.77 36.33
C LEU A 210 -6.48 -12.20 35.95
N LYS A 211 -7.42 -13.14 35.92
CA LYS A 211 -7.22 -14.54 35.52
C LYS A 211 -7.41 -14.72 34.03
N THR A 212 -6.81 -15.76 33.48
CA THR A 212 -7.00 -16.19 32.11
C THR A 212 -8.25 -17.05 31.97
N GLU A 213 -8.95 -16.88 30.86
CA GLU A 213 -10.16 -17.64 30.53
C GLU A 213 -10.33 -17.75 29.01
N CYS A 214 -10.96 -18.84 28.58
CA CYS A 214 -11.32 -19.05 27.17
C CYS A 214 -12.68 -18.40 26.92
N LYS A 215 -12.71 -17.26 26.20
CA LYS A 215 -13.92 -16.51 25.87
C LYS A 215 -13.91 -15.97 24.44
N CYS A 216 -15.07 -15.55 23.96
CA CYS A 216 -15.19 -14.88 22.68
C CYS A 216 -14.58 -13.47 22.72
N LEU A 217 -13.95 -13.08 21.61
CA LEU A 217 -13.56 -11.70 21.39
C LEU A 217 -14.79 -10.77 21.42
N PRO A 218 -14.65 -9.52 21.91
CA PRO A 218 -15.72 -8.52 21.83
C PRO A 218 -16.24 -8.39 20.40
N GLY A 219 -17.56 -8.46 20.24
CA GLY A 219 -18.24 -8.41 18.92
C GLY A 219 -18.62 -9.78 18.36
N ASN A 220 -18.04 -10.87 18.85
CA ASN A 220 -18.48 -12.24 18.55
C ASN A 220 -19.52 -12.74 19.55
N VAL A 221 -20.23 -13.81 19.20
CA VAL A 221 -21.30 -14.38 20.02
C VAL A 221 -21.04 -15.85 20.35
N THR A 222 -21.36 -16.24 21.59
CA THR A 222 -21.13 -17.60 22.11
C THR A 222 -22.39 -18.46 21.93
N THR A 223 -22.26 -19.67 21.41
CA THR A 223 -23.35 -20.65 21.36
C THR A 223 -23.53 -21.36 22.71
N ALA A 224 -24.63 -22.11 22.87
CA ALA A 224 -24.90 -22.90 24.09
C ALA A 224 -23.77 -23.91 24.41
N ASN A 225 -23.07 -24.37 23.37
CA ASN A 225 -21.95 -25.30 23.49
C ASN A 225 -20.61 -24.59 23.74
N GLY A 226 -20.60 -23.28 23.96
CA GLY A 226 -19.38 -22.52 24.31
C GLY A 226 -18.50 -22.15 23.12
N HIS A 227 -19.01 -22.23 21.89
CA HIS A 227 -18.26 -21.86 20.68
C HIS A 227 -18.56 -20.44 20.21
N CYS A 228 -17.53 -19.74 19.73
CA CYS A 228 -17.65 -18.37 19.26
C CYS A 228 -17.78 -18.26 17.74
N PHE A 229 -18.71 -17.44 17.28
CA PHE A 229 -18.90 -17.14 15.87
C PHE A 229 -19.17 -15.66 15.66
N GLU A 230 -18.95 -15.18 14.43
CA GLU A 230 -19.41 -13.86 14.04
C GLU A 230 -20.95 -13.82 14.06
N PRO A 231 -21.58 -12.83 14.72
CA PRO A 231 -23.03 -12.67 14.68
C PRO A 231 -23.49 -12.39 13.26
N TYR A 232 -24.69 -12.84 12.92
CA TYR A 232 -25.27 -12.73 11.59
C TYR A 232 -24.43 -13.41 10.50
N SER A 233 -23.61 -14.38 10.87
CA SER A 233 -23.01 -15.37 9.97
C SER A 233 -23.82 -16.67 9.99
N ARG A 234 -23.53 -17.59 9.06
CA ARG A 234 -24.12 -18.95 9.11
C ARG A 234 -23.69 -19.67 10.40
N GLY A 235 -22.43 -19.50 10.82
CA GLY A 235 -21.86 -20.22 11.95
C GLY A 235 -22.20 -21.72 11.90
N PRO A 236 -22.57 -22.33 13.05
CA PRO A 236 -22.93 -23.74 13.13
C PRO A 236 -24.38 -24.01 12.71
N CYS A 237 -25.09 -23.01 12.17
CA CYS A 237 -26.50 -23.13 11.86
C CYS A 237 -26.74 -23.94 10.57
N PRO A 238 -27.86 -24.67 10.48
CA PRO A 238 -28.32 -25.30 9.25
C PRO A 238 -28.39 -24.32 8.08
N LEU A 239 -28.31 -24.87 6.86
CA LEU A 239 -28.42 -24.07 5.64
C LEU A 239 -29.77 -23.34 5.59
N GLY A 240 -29.75 -22.00 5.55
CA GLY A 240 -30.94 -21.14 5.61
C GLY A 240 -31.18 -20.45 6.97
N GLU A 241 -30.43 -20.88 8.00
CA GLU A 241 -30.42 -20.26 9.32
C GLU A 241 -29.11 -19.52 9.57
N TRP A 242 -29.19 -18.50 10.42
CA TRP A 242 -28.11 -17.60 10.73
C TRP A 242 -28.06 -17.36 12.22
N LEU A 243 -26.84 -17.21 12.74
CA LEU A 243 -26.60 -17.08 14.15
C LEU A 243 -26.91 -15.65 14.61
N VAL A 244 -27.92 -15.48 15.46
CA VAL A 244 -28.33 -14.16 15.99
C VAL A 244 -28.04 -14.04 17.48
N PHE A 245 -27.82 -12.82 17.94
CA PHE A 245 -27.65 -12.53 19.36
C PHE A 245 -29.01 -12.65 20.08
N SER A 246 -29.12 -13.59 21.02
CA SER A 246 -30.27 -13.67 21.92
C SER A 246 -29.87 -13.28 23.34
N GLN A 247 -30.76 -12.57 24.03
CA GLN A 247 -30.60 -12.28 25.45
C GLN A 247 -31.05 -13.51 26.25
N PRO A 248 -30.21 -14.07 27.15
CA PRO A 248 -29.06 -13.46 27.79
C PRO A 248 -27.71 -14.06 27.31
N GLY A 249 -27.16 -13.56 26.20
CA GLY A 249 -25.75 -13.76 25.82
C GLY A 249 -25.42 -15.09 25.13
N VAL A 250 -26.43 -15.90 24.81
CA VAL A 250 -26.25 -17.12 24.00
C VAL A 250 -26.83 -16.89 22.61
N ALA A 251 -26.05 -17.19 21.60
CA ALA A 251 -26.45 -17.07 20.22
C ALA A 251 -27.34 -18.24 19.79
N VAL A 252 -28.39 -17.95 19.02
CA VAL A 252 -29.36 -18.94 18.53
C VAL A 252 -29.43 -18.91 17.01
N CYS A 253 -29.74 -20.04 16.41
CA CYS A 253 -29.99 -20.12 14.98
C CYS A 253 -31.42 -19.66 14.68
N GLU A 254 -31.55 -18.65 13.84
CA GLU A 254 -32.84 -18.18 13.35
C GLU A 254 -32.89 -18.22 11.83
N THR A 255 -34.07 -18.51 11.29
CA THR A 255 -34.29 -18.52 9.84
C THR A 255 -34.08 -17.12 9.28
N LYS A 256 -33.29 -17.00 8.22
CA LYS A 256 -33.12 -15.73 7.50
C LYS A 256 -34.33 -15.45 6.62
N ALA A 257 -35.42 -15.03 7.24
CA ALA A 257 -36.64 -14.65 6.55
C ALA A 257 -36.55 -13.25 5.91
N GLN A 258 -35.60 -12.40 6.34
CA GLN A 258 -35.52 -10.99 5.94
C GLN A 258 -34.08 -10.54 5.68
N CYS A 259 -33.84 -9.90 4.54
CA CYS A 259 -32.55 -9.30 4.19
C CYS A 259 -32.43 -7.92 4.85
N SER A 260 -32.14 -7.87 6.15
CA SER A 260 -32.27 -6.70 7.02
C SER A 260 -31.25 -5.56 6.80
N ARG A 261 -30.45 -5.57 5.73
CA ARG A 261 -29.44 -4.51 5.49
C ARG A 261 -29.92 -3.37 4.59
N PHE A 262 -30.85 -3.64 3.65
CA PHE A 262 -31.30 -2.65 2.66
C PHE A 262 -32.71 -2.99 2.14
N ASP A 263 -33.58 -2.00 1.99
CA ASP A 263 -35.00 -2.16 1.60
C ASP A 263 -35.24 -2.80 0.21
N ASN A 264 -34.20 -2.97 -0.62
CA ASN A 264 -34.28 -3.53 -1.97
C ASN A 264 -33.52 -4.86 -2.15
N TRP A 265 -33.22 -5.57 -1.06
CA TRP A 265 -32.62 -6.91 -1.10
C TRP A 265 -33.64 -7.96 -0.71
N PHE A 266 -33.69 -9.05 -1.47
CA PHE A 266 -34.66 -10.12 -1.25
C PHE A 266 -33.97 -11.48 -1.21
N TYR A 267 -34.57 -12.38 -0.44
CA TYR A 267 -34.04 -13.70 -0.18
C TYR A 267 -34.30 -14.63 -1.35
N TRP A 268 -33.29 -15.36 -1.81
CA TRP A 268 -33.40 -16.34 -2.88
C TRP A 268 -33.29 -17.74 -2.31
N THR A 269 -34.44 -18.41 -2.20
CA THR A 269 -34.55 -19.74 -1.59
C THR A 269 -33.64 -20.81 -2.23
N PRO A 270 -33.43 -20.87 -3.55
CA PRO A 270 -32.61 -21.92 -4.16
C PRO A 270 -31.16 -22.00 -3.67
N ASP A 271 -30.53 -20.88 -3.29
CA ASP A 271 -29.15 -20.86 -2.78
C ASP A 271 -29.00 -20.23 -1.39
N GLN A 272 -30.12 -19.85 -0.76
CA GLN A 272 -30.20 -19.27 0.58
C GLN A 272 -29.39 -17.96 0.73
N ARG A 273 -29.31 -17.14 -0.33
CA ARG A 273 -28.61 -15.83 -0.32
C ARG A 273 -29.58 -14.67 -0.54
N CYS A 274 -29.12 -13.47 -0.19
CA CYS A 274 -29.84 -12.23 -0.49
C CYS A 274 -29.28 -11.60 -1.76
N TYR A 275 -30.15 -11.14 -2.64
CA TYR A 275 -29.79 -10.43 -3.86
C TYR A 275 -30.52 -9.10 -3.97
N ARG A 276 -29.87 -8.11 -4.57
CA ARG A 276 -30.47 -6.80 -4.83
C ARG A 276 -31.43 -6.89 -6.01
N GLN A 277 -32.61 -6.29 -5.91
CA GLN A 277 -33.54 -6.15 -7.03
C GLN A 277 -32.88 -5.41 -8.21
N TYR A 278 -33.19 -5.84 -9.43
CA TYR A 278 -32.60 -5.38 -10.69
C TYR A 278 -31.08 -5.61 -10.85
N SER A 279 -30.51 -6.54 -10.08
CA SER A 279 -29.14 -7.03 -10.31
C SER A 279 -29.14 -8.36 -11.06
N ARG A 280 -28.00 -8.75 -11.64
CA ARG A 280 -27.88 -10.11 -12.21
C ARG A 280 -28.06 -11.19 -11.15
N GLY A 281 -27.49 -11.01 -9.96
CA GLY A 281 -27.63 -11.93 -8.83
C GLY A 281 -27.40 -13.41 -9.22
N PRO A 282 -28.34 -14.33 -8.90
CA PRO A 282 -28.25 -15.75 -9.25
C PRO A 282 -28.72 -16.04 -10.67
N CYS A 283 -29.16 -15.03 -11.43
CA CYS A 283 -29.78 -15.19 -12.73
C CYS A 283 -28.75 -15.38 -13.85
N GLN A 284 -29.20 -16.02 -14.92
CA GLN A 284 -28.43 -16.16 -16.15
C GLN A 284 -28.26 -14.79 -16.85
N SER A 285 -27.30 -14.72 -17.77
CA SER A 285 -27.12 -13.51 -18.59
C SER A 285 -28.42 -13.13 -19.30
N GLY A 286 -28.75 -11.84 -19.29
CA GLY A 286 -29.96 -11.28 -19.90
C GLY A 286 -31.22 -11.31 -19.02
N GLN A 287 -31.12 -11.78 -17.77
CA GLN A 287 -32.19 -11.71 -16.78
C GLN A 287 -31.71 -10.99 -15.52
N LEU A 288 -32.65 -10.35 -14.81
CA LEU A 288 -32.40 -9.68 -13.55
C LEU A 288 -33.25 -10.27 -12.44
N PHE A 289 -32.69 -10.27 -11.24
CA PHE A 289 -33.35 -10.67 -10.01
C PHE A 289 -34.42 -9.65 -9.64
N TYR A 290 -35.65 -10.11 -9.41
CA TYR A 290 -36.78 -9.25 -9.11
C TYR A 290 -37.80 -9.94 -8.19
N LEU A 291 -38.25 -9.22 -7.16
CA LEU A 291 -39.41 -9.59 -6.36
C LEU A 291 -40.69 -9.19 -7.08
N ASP A 292 -41.53 -10.16 -7.47
CA ASP A 292 -42.84 -9.85 -8.05
C ASP A 292 -43.80 -9.36 -6.95
N PRO A 293 -44.31 -8.12 -7.03
CA PRO A 293 -45.17 -7.57 -6.00
C PRO A 293 -46.55 -8.24 -5.93
N ASN A 294 -46.97 -8.97 -6.97
CA ASN A 294 -48.28 -9.64 -7.00
C ASN A 294 -48.22 -11.00 -6.32
N THR A 295 -47.13 -11.74 -6.50
CA THR A 295 -46.96 -13.06 -5.88
C THR A 295 -46.19 -12.99 -4.56
N GLY A 296 -45.40 -11.93 -4.35
CA GLY A 296 -44.46 -11.83 -3.23
C GLY A 296 -43.26 -12.76 -3.37
N GLU A 297 -43.04 -13.35 -4.55
CA GLU A 297 -41.96 -14.31 -4.78
C GLU A 297 -40.82 -13.67 -5.60
N PRO A 298 -39.56 -13.85 -5.20
CA PRO A 298 -38.42 -13.45 -6.00
C PRO A 298 -38.23 -14.41 -7.17
N GLY A 299 -37.71 -13.88 -8.28
CA GLY A 299 -37.50 -14.62 -9.52
C GLY A 299 -36.50 -13.96 -10.45
N CYS A 300 -36.09 -14.69 -11.48
CA CYS A 300 -35.27 -14.17 -12.58
C CYS A 300 -36.18 -13.80 -13.74
N HIS A 301 -36.20 -12.51 -14.10
CA HIS A 301 -37.11 -11.99 -15.11
C HIS A 301 -36.41 -11.00 -16.03
N CYS A 302 -36.99 -10.82 -17.21
CA CYS A 302 -36.72 -9.68 -18.08
C CYS A 302 -38.03 -9.27 -18.72
N ARG A 303 -38.43 -8.00 -18.55
CA ARG A 303 -39.70 -7.48 -19.04
C ARG A 303 -39.47 -6.23 -19.89
N LYS A 304 -40.24 -6.09 -20.98
CA LYS A 304 -40.09 -4.98 -21.95
C LYS A 304 -40.44 -3.62 -21.36
N ASP A 305 -41.32 -3.59 -20.35
CA ASP A 305 -41.72 -2.41 -19.60
C ASP A 305 -40.66 -1.95 -18.59
N TRP A 306 -39.62 -2.74 -18.35
CA TRP A 306 -38.45 -2.32 -17.58
C TRP A 306 -37.51 -1.49 -18.45
N THR A 307 -38.04 -0.40 -19.01
CA THR A 307 -37.35 0.46 -19.98
C THR A 307 -35.91 0.82 -19.57
N PRO A 308 -35.61 1.12 -18.29
CA PRO A 308 -34.24 1.40 -17.89
C PRO A 308 -33.27 0.22 -18.03
N TYR A 309 -33.75 -1.02 -17.92
CA TYR A 309 -32.92 -2.23 -17.88
C TYR A 309 -32.97 -3.05 -19.17
N TYR A 310 -33.99 -2.84 -20.00
CA TYR A 310 -34.24 -3.62 -21.21
C TYR A 310 -33.41 -3.11 -22.38
N TRP A 311 -32.67 -4.01 -23.03
CA TRP A 311 -31.91 -3.74 -24.25
C TRP A 311 -32.71 -4.20 -25.46
N THR A 312 -33.11 -3.25 -26.30
CA THR A 312 -34.00 -3.52 -27.43
C THR A 312 -33.35 -4.35 -28.54
N LYS A 313 -32.01 -4.35 -28.64
CA LYS A 313 -31.28 -5.01 -29.73
C LYS A 313 -31.29 -6.53 -29.64
N ASP A 314 -31.23 -7.10 -28.43
CA ASP A 314 -31.23 -8.56 -28.21
C ASP A 314 -32.39 -9.04 -27.32
N GLY A 315 -33.20 -8.13 -26.79
CA GLY A 315 -34.34 -8.44 -25.95
C GLY A 315 -33.98 -8.92 -24.54
N SER A 316 -32.76 -8.65 -24.08
CA SER A 316 -32.24 -9.02 -22.77
C SER A 316 -32.23 -7.84 -21.79
N CYS A 317 -32.17 -8.15 -20.49
CA CYS A 317 -32.13 -7.15 -19.44
C CYS A 317 -30.76 -7.12 -18.75
N TYR A 318 -30.26 -5.91 -18.49
CA TYR A 318 -28.94 -5.68 -17.92
C TYR A 318 -28.97 -4.69 -16.77
N GLU A 319 -28.07 -4.88 -15.82
CA GLU A 319 -27.94 -4.03 -14.65
C GLU A 319 -27.40 -2.65 -15.03
N GLN A 320 -27.99 -1.59 -14.48
CA GLN A 320 -27.51 -0.22 -14.71
C GLN A 320 -26.07 -0.05 -14.23
N HIS A 321 -25.28 0.67 -15.01
CA HIS A 321 -23.86 0.94 -14.74
C HIS A 321 -22.99 -0.33 -14.66
N SER A 322 -23.44 -1.42 -15.28
CA SER A 322 -22.64 -2.62 -15.51
C SER A 322 -22.06 -2.62 -16.93
N VAL A 323 -21.15 -3.53 -17.23
CA VAL A 323 -20.67 -3.74 -18.62
C VAL A 323 -21.82 -4.14 -19.54
N GLY A 324 -22.74 -4.98 -19.07
CA GLY A 324 -23.94 -5.36 -19.81
C GLY A 324 -23.63 -5.91 -21.22
N PRO A 325 -24.38 -5.48 -22.27
CA PRO A 325 -24.12 -5.85 -23.66
C PRO A 325 -23.09 -4.93 -24.34
N CYS A 326 -22.48 -4.00 -23.58
CA CYS A 326 -21.66 -2.94 -24.15
C CYS A 326 -20.23 -3.40 -24.45
N PRO A 327 -19.57 -2.78 -25.45
CA PRO A 327 -18.15 -3.00 -25.73
C PRO A 327 -17.24 -2.67 -24.54
N VAL A 328 -15.99 -3.13 -24.62
CA VAL A 328 -14.96 -2.84 -23.60
C VAL A 328 -14.79 -1.32 -23.43
N GLY A 329 -14.67 -0.87 -22.18
CA GLY A 329 -14.55 0.55 -21.83
C GLY A 329 -15.88 1.31 -21.77
N MET A 330 -17.00 0.64 -22.03
CA MET A 330 -18.35 1.21 -21.93
C MET A 330 -19.17 0.53 -20.83
N TYR A 331 -20.19 1.24 -20.36
CA TYR A 331 -21.19 0.69 -19.46
C TYR A 331 -22.60 0.91 -20.00
N PHE A 332 -23.47 -0.02 -19.64
CA PHE A 332 -24.88 -0.01 -19.93
C PHE A 332 -25.61 0.99 -19.02
N SER A 333 -26.40 1.87 -19.61
CA SER A 333 -27.16 2.87 -18.85
C SER A 333 -28.44 3.31 -19.56
N PHE A 334 -29.31 3.96 -18.81
CA PHE A 334 -30.55 4.52 -19.32
C PHE A 334 -30.48 6.04 -19.42
N ASN A 335 -30.72 6.55 -20.63
CA ASN A 335 -30.81 7.97 -20.89
C ASN A 335 -32.24 8.45 -20.70
N LYS A 336 -32.48 9.19 -19.61
CA LYS A 336 -33.80 9.73 -19.26
C LYS A 336 -34.35 10.72 -20.30
N THR A 337 -33.49 11.37 -21.08
CA THR A 337 -33.90 12.36 -22.09
C THR A 337 -34.37 11.68 -23.36
N SER A 338 -33.60 10.70 -23.85
CA SER A 338 -33.97 9.94 -25.05
C SER A 338 -34.94 8.78 -24.76
N MET A 339 -35.17 8.49 -23.47
CA MET A 339 -35.98 7.36 -22.99
C MET A 339 -35.51 6.00 -23.52
N ASN A 340 -34.21 5.86 -23.80
CA ASN A 340 -33.61 4.65 -24.34
C ASN A 340 -32.39 4.23 -23.52
N THR A 341 -32.12 2.93 -23.53
CA THR A 341 -30.87 2.38 -23.03
C THR A 341 -29.77 2.59 -24.05
N GLU A 342 -28.56 2.86 -23.58
CA GLU A 342 -27.39 3.14 -24.41
C GLU A 342 -26.09 2.68 -23.71
N CYS A 343 -25.04 2.54 -24.50
CA CYS A 343 -23.69 2.29 -24.00
C CYS A 343 -22.96 3.63 -23.90
N ASN A 344 -22.46 3.93 -22.71
CA ASN A 344 -21.76 5.18 -22.42
C ASN A 344 -20.32 4.90 -21.98
N CYS A 345 -19.39 5.80 -22.29
CA CYS A 345 -18.04 5.72 -21.76
C CYS A 345 -18.05 5.96 -20.25
N PHE A 346 -17.23 5.22 -19.50
CA PHE A 346 -16.94 5.57 -18.10
C PHE A 346 -16.41 7.01 -18.01
N THR A 347 -16.61 7.67 -16.87
CA THR A 347 -16.18 9.07 -16.68
C THR A 347 -14.68 9.28 -16.86
N SER A 348 -13.84 8.26 -16.62
CA SER A 348 -12.39 8.31 -16.88
C SER A 348 -12.00 8.01 -18.33
N HIS A 349 -12.95 7.64 -19.18
CA HIS A 349 -12.72 7.21 -20.55
C HIS A 349 -13.30 8.22 -21.56
N VAL A 350 -12.80 8.18 -22.79
CA VAL A 350 -13.24 9.02 -23.90
C VAL A 350 -13.47 8.16 -25.15
N LEU A 351 -14.51 8.47 -25.93
CA LEU A 351 -14.87 7.69 -27.13
C LEU A 351 -13.86 7.93 -28.26
N HIS A 352 -13.35 6.83 -28.82
CA HIS A 352 -12.58 6.83 -30.06
C HIS A 352 -13.48 6.51 -31.24
N GLU A 353 -13.65 7.49 -32.15
CA GLU A 353 -14.65 7.42 -33.21
C GLU A 353 -14.41 6.30 -34.23
N GLU A 354 -13.15 5.98 -34.55
CA GLU A 354 -12.86 4.98 -35.60
C GLU A 354 -13.18 3.55 -35.15
N SER A 355 -13.03 3.26 -33.86
CA SER A 355 -13.25 1.92 -33.30
C SER A 355 -14.58 1.76 -32.58
N ASP A 356 -15.32 2.86 -32.34
CA ASP A 356 -16.53 2.91 -31.53
C ASP A 356 -16.34 2.29 -30.12
N THR A 357 -15.15 2.50 -29.54
CA THR A 357 -14.78 2.03 -28.20
C THR A 357 -14.23 3.17 -27.36
N CYS A 358 -14.39 3.08 -26.04
CA CYS A 358 -13.86 4.10 -25.14
C CYS A 358 -12.50 3.67 -24.58
N TYR A 359 -11.54 4.59 -24.58
CA TYR A 359 -10.23 4.39 -23.99
C TYR A 359 -10.06 5.27 -22.76
N GLU A 360 -9.37 4.75 -21.75
CA GLU A 360 -9.07 5.49 -20.54
C GLU A 360 -8.15 6.67 -20.84
N ARG A 361 -8.47 7.85 -20.31
CA ARG A 361 -7.66 9.07 -20.46
C ARG A 361 -6.30 8.88 -19.81
N MET A 362 -5.28 9.51 -20.39
CA MET A 362 -3.88 9.42 -19.93
C MET A 362 -3.24 8.03 -20.04
N THR A 363 -3.81 7.15 -20.87
CA THR A 363 -3.21 5.86 -21.22
C THR A 363 -2.67 5.87 -22.64
N LEU A 364 -1.86 4.88 -23.01
CA LEU A 364 -1.36 4.75 -24.38
C LEU A 364 -2.51 4.51 -25.37
N GLY A 365 -3.46 3.62 -25.04
CA GLY A 365 -4.62 3.33 -25.90
C GLY A 365 -4.24 3.05 -27.36
N PRO A 366 -4.96 3.63 -28.35
CA PRO A 366 -4.61 3.54 -29.77
C PRO A 366 -3.53 4.54 -30.21
N CYS A 367 -2.95 5.32 -29.28
CA CYS A 367 -2.01 6.39 -29.61
C CYS A 367 -0.59 5.88 -29.93
N PRO A 368 0.16 6.62 -30.77
CA PRO A 368 1.57 6.32 -31.00
C PRO A 368 2.41 6.55 -29.74
N GLU A 369 3.57 5.90 -29.68
CA GLU A 369 4.49 6.00 -28.55
C GLU A 369 4.88 7.47 -28.27
N GLY A 370 4.76 7.86 -27.00
CA GLY A 370 5.06 9.22 -26.54
C GLY A 370 3.87 10.19 -26.60
N GLN A 371 2.70 9.72 -27.01
CA GLN A 371 1.42 10.43 -26.86
C GLN A 371 0.46 9.62 -26.00
N LEU A 372 -0.52 10.30 -25.40
CA LEU A 372 -1.54 9.67 -24.57
C LEU A 372 -2.93 10.07 -25.07
N VAL A 373 -3.92 9.24 -24.69
CA VAL A 373 -5.33 9.51 -24.95
C VAL A 373 -5.77 10.73 -24.13
N VAL A 374 -6.19 11.79 -24.83
CA VAL A 374 -6.74 13.02 -24.26
C VAL A 374 -8.13 13.27 -24.85
N GLU A 375 -8.98 13.96 -24.10
CA GLU A 375 -10.30 14.39 -24.56
C GLU A 375 -10.19 15.74 -25.25
N ASP A 376 -10.60 15.82 -26.51
CA ASP A 376 -10.69 17.07 -27.24
C ASP A 376 -11.79 17.95 -26.62
N PRO A 377 -11.50 19.20 -26.22
CA PRO A 377 -12.42 20.04 -25.48
C PRO A 377 -13.62 20.54 -26.30
N ASN A 378 -13.57 20.45 -27.64
CA ASN A 378 -14.65 20.91 -28.51
C ASN A 378 -15.59 19.77 -28.91
N THR A 379 -15.02 18.60 -29.17
CA THR A 379 -15.74 17.44 -29.70
C THR A 379 -16.04 16.38 -28.64
N HIS A 380 -15.38 16.44 -27.47
CA HIS A 380 -15.41 15.41 -26.43
C HIS A 380 -15.03 14.01 -26.94
N ARG A 381 -14.18 13.97 -27.98
CA ARG A 381 -13.65 12.73 -28.60
C ARG A 381 -12.20 12.50 -28.21
N SER A 382 -11.76 11.26 -28.35
CA SER A 382 -10.38 10.92 -28.04
C SER A 382 -9.46 11.45 -29.12
N ILE A 383 -8.41 12.16 -28.71
CA ILE A 383 -7.28 12.55 -29.54
C ILE A 383 -6.00 12.05 -28.88
N CYS A 384 -4.95 11.91 -29.69
CA CYS A 384 -3.61 11.60 -29.20
C CYS A 384 -2.83 12.90 -29.10
N ASP A 385 -2.42 13.26 -27.88
CA ASP A 385 -1.69 14.50 -27.65
C ASP A 385 -0.57 14.30 -26.63
N CYS A 386 0.42 15.17 -26.71
CA CYS A 386 1.44 15.34 -25.70
C CYS A 386 1.99 16.76 -25.74
N HIS A 387 1.82 17.48 -24.64
CA HIS A 387 2.34 18.83 -24.49
C HIS A 387 2.78 19.10 -23.05
N ALA A 388 3.60 20.14 -22.86
CA ALA A 388 4.19 20.47 -21.55
C ALA A 388 3.16 20.82 -20.45
N GLY A 389 1.93 21.15 -20.84
CA GLY A 389 0.81 21.37 -19.92
C GLY A 389 0.28 20.09 -19.27
N MET A 390 0.59 18.91 -19.83
CA MET A 390 0.30 17.61 -19.22
C MET A 390 1.33 17.27 -18.14
N THR A 391 1.52 18.17 -17.18
CA THR A 391 2.65 18.20 -16.22
C THR A 391 2.84 16.91 -15.44
N THR A 392 1.78 16.13 -15.25
CA THR A 392 1.81 14.86 -14.52
C THR A 392 2.29 13.67 -15.36
N HIS A 393 2.26 13.77 -16.69
CA HIS A 393 2.58 12.68 -17.62
C HIS A 393 3.69 13.04 -18.61
N TYR A 394 4.01 14.32 -18.74
CA TYR A 394 5.01 14.84 -19.66
C TYR A 394 6.43 14.67 -19.12
N TRP A 395 7.29 14.00 -19.87
CA TRP A 395 8.71 13.88 -19.59
C TRP A 395 9.49 14.94 -20.39
N SER A 396 10.11 15.88 -19.66
CA SER A 396 10.75 17.03 -20.29
C SER A 396 12.02 16.68 -21.06
N GLU A 397 12.70 15.58 -20.73
CA GLU A 397 13.98 15.21 -21.32
C GLU A 397 13.85 14.79 -22.79
N ASP A 398 12.81 14.04 -23.14
CA ASP A 398 12.55 13.55 -24.50
C ASP A 398 11.30 14.17 -25.15
N ARG A 399 10.56 15.01 -24.40
CA ARG A 399 9.32 15.68 -24.82
C ARG A 399 8.22 14.70 -25.20
N LYS A 400 8.19 13.53 -24.56
CA LYS A 400 7.15 12.51 -24.69
C LYS A 400 6.29 12.44 -23.44
N CYS A 401 5.11 11.85 -23.58
CA CYS A 401 4.17 11.61 -22.49
C CYS A 401 4.08 10.11 -22.21
N TYR A 402 4.02 9.75 -20.93
CA TYR A 402 4.05 8.36 -20.48
C TYR A 402 2.92 8.06 -19.50
N GLN A 403 2.29 6.90 -19.67
CA GLN A 403 1.27 6.40 -18.77
C GLN A 403 1.90 6.00 -17.42
N HIS A 404 1.20 6.29 -16.33
CA HIS A 404 1.65 5.93 -14.98
C HIS A 404 1.70 4.41 -14.77
N PHE A 405 2.56 3.98 -13.85
CA PHE A 405 2.78 2.60 -13.41
C PHE A 405 3.38 1.65 -14.46
N LEU A 406 3.71 2.16 -15.65
CA LEU A 406 4.50 1.45 -16.65
C LEU A 406 5.97 1.89 -16.57
N GLN A 407 6.85 1.18 -17.28
CA GLN A 407 8.28 1.52 -17.30
C GLN A 407 8.52 2.91 -17.92
N GLY A 408 7.87 3.23 -19.06
CA GLY A 408 8.01 4.53 -19.72
C GLY A 408 9.47 4.88 -20.03
N PRO A 409 9.98 6.07 -19.64
CA PRO A 409 11.36 6.49 -19.87
C PRO A 409 12.34 5.86 -18.87
N CYS A 410 11.85 5.06 -17.91
CA CYS A 410 12.63 4.58 -16.79
C CYS A 410 13.47 3.35 -17.14
N SER A 411 14.57 3.15 -16.41
CA SER A 411 15.36 1.92 -16.47
C SER A 411 14.58 0.74 -15.89
N GLU A 412 14.99 -0.48 -16.24
CA GLU A 412 14.38 -1.72 -15.74
C GLU A 412 14.27 -1.75 -14.21
N GLY A 413 13.13 -2.22 -13.70
CA GLY A 413 12.82 -2.26 -12.26
C GLY A 413 12.29 -0.95 -11.67
N LYS A 414 12.17 0.12 -12.46
CA LYS A 414 11.51 1.38 -12.09
C LYS A 414 10.23 1.60 -12.91
N THR A 415 9.27 2.28 -12.30
CA THR A 415 8.01 2.69 -12.95
C THR A 415 7.89 4.20 -12.99
N PHE A 416 7.35 4.72 -14.08
CA PHE A 416 7.00 6.12 -14.24
C PHE A 416 5.74 6.45 -13.42
N ARG A 417 5.82 7.41 -12.51
CA ARG A 417 4.69 7.86 -11.68
C ARG A 417 4.91 9.27 -11.16
N LEU A 418 3.89 9.88 -10.56
CA LEU A 418 4.08 11.13 -9.83
C LEU A 418 4.84 10.89 -8.52
N ASP A 419 5.86 11.70 -8.26
CA ASP A 419 6.42 11.84 -6.93
C ASP A 419 5.43 12.62 -6.05
N GLN A 420 4.97 12.02 -4.94
CA GLN A 420 3.98 12.65 -4.06
C GLN A 420 4.54 13.85 -3.29
N ALA A 421 5.85 13.88 -3.03
CA ALA A 421 6.50 14.99 -2.33
C ALA A 421 6.80 16.15 -3.28
N ALA A 422 7.28 15.84 -4.49
CA ALA A 422 7.70 16.87 -5.45
C ALA A 422 6.58 17.31 -6.42
N GLY A 423 5.51 16.52 -6.56
CA GLY A 423 4.39 16.82 -7.48
C GLY A 423 4.75 16.74 -8.96
N ILE A 424 5.90 16.14 -9.29
CA ILE A 424 6.42 16.01 -10.65
C ILE A 424 6.59 14.52 -11.03
N PRO A 425 6.50 14.17 -12.32
CA PRO A 425 6.74 12.82 -12.79
C PRO A 425 8.18 12.39 -12.50
N ALA A 426 8.35 11.13 -12.06
CA ALA A 426 9.64 10.55 -11.70
C ALA A 426 9.66 9.03 -11.92
N CYS A 427 10.87 8.47 -12.00
CA CYS A 427 11.10 7.04 -12.09
C CYS A 427 11.33 6.43 -10.71
N ILE A 428 10.36 5.65 -10.22
CA ILE A 428 10.35 5.17 -8.83
C ILE A 428 10.24 3.65 -8.75
N THR A 429 10.90 3.06 -7.76
CA THR A 429 10.87 1.61 -7.44
C THR A 429 9.70 1.28 -6.51
N TRP A 430 9.04 0.13 -6.74
CA TRP A 430 8.00 -0.39 -5.85
C TRP A 430 8.54 -0.74 -4.46
N GLY A 431 7.78 -0.45 -3.40
CA GLY A 431 8.07 -0.91 -2.02
C GLY A 431 9.04 -0.05 -1.20
N LYS A 432 9.15 1.25 -1.48
CA LYS A 432 9.85 2.23 -0.62
C LYS A 432 8.90 3.34 -0.19
#